data_AF-A0ABD1VLX0-F1
#
_entry.id   AF-A0ABD1VLX0-F1
#
_cell.length_a   1.000
_cell.length_b   1.000
_cell.length_c   1.000
_cell.angle_alpha   90.00
_cell.angle_beta   90.00
_cell.angle_gamma   90.00
#
_symmetry.space_group_name_H-M   'P 1'
#
loop_
_entity.id
_entity.type
_entity.pdbx_description
1 polymer ?
#
loop_
_entity_poly.entity_id
_entity_poly.type
_entity_poly.pdbx_seq_one_letter_code
_entity_poly.pdbx_strand_id
1 'polypeptide(L)'
;MEIESRLLPCGLHVIGKPPSAMEAVATLVNSAALNRPEDGISSLPAILAETLGRDIEDVYMGSEKGILRDVELLRQITEASREPLLHLWSEARTRRDRADREKLRVLFKFLGECLKRVGADNELRSLKQALEGKYIKPGPGRDSIRNPKVLPTGKNIHALDPQAIPTTAALQSAKVVVDRLLERQRLKTEEVRTLSETVRLDARTKLLNPKWYEGILPSGYEGVREIEKRLTNTVG
;
A
#
# COMPACT_ATOMS: atom_id res chain seq x y z
N MET A 1 -14.45 -1.54 2.24
CA MET A 1 -13.66 -1.76 1.00
C MET A 1 -12.15 -1.88 1.23
N GLU A 2 -11.57 -1.22 2.23
CA GLU A 2 -10.11 -1.31 2.47
C GLU A 2 -9.59 -2.73 2.71
N ILE A 3 -10.35 -3.59 3.40
CA ILE A 3 -9.92 -4.96 3.70
C ILE A 3 -9.82 -5.81 2.42
N GLU A 4 -10.84 -5.74 1.56
CA GLU A 4 -10.90 -6.51 0.30
C GLU A 4 -9.88 -6.03 -0.74
N SER A 5 -9.48 -4.76 -0.68
CA SER A 5 -8.55 -4.15 -1.64
C SER A 5 -7.08 -4.24 -1.24
N ARG A 6 -6.78 -4.78 -0.07
CA ARG A 6 -5.42 -4.86 0.44
C ARG A 6 -4.63 -5.91 -0.32
N LEU A 7 -3.67 -5.45 -1.14
CA LEU A 7 -2.73 -6.36 -1.79
C LEU A 7 -1.74 -6.90 -0.75
N LEU A 8 -1.77 -8.21 -0.54
CA LEU A 8 -0.84 -8.93 0.30
C LEU A 8 -0.33 -10.16 -0.46
N PRO A 9 0.92 -10.58 -0.26
CA PRO A 9 1.38 -11.87 -0.75
C PRO A 9 0.62 -12.97 0.00
N CYS A 10 -0.18 -13.75 -0.72
CA CYS A 10 -0.93 -14.89 -0.19
C CYS A 10 -0.20 -16.22 -0.51
N GLY A 11 1.11 -16.27 -0.25
CA GLY A 11 1.95 -17.42 -0.59
C GLY A 11 3.43 -17.19 -0.30
N LEU A 12 4.25 -18.17 -0.64
CA LEU A 12 5.72 -18.10 -0.51
C LEU A 12 6.37 -18.01 -1.89
N HIS A 13 7.45 -17.24 -1.97
CA HIS A 13 8.28 -17.16 -3.17
C HIS A 13 9.20 -18.37 -3.30
N VAL A 14 9.40 -18.84 -4.52
CA VAL A 14 10.39 -19.88 -4.86
C VAL A 14 11.40 -19.27 -5.82
N ILE A 15 12.69 -19.32 -5.47
CA ILE A 15 13.76 -18.72 -6.26
C ILE A 15 13.77 -19.31 -7.67
N GLY A 16 13.80 -18.44 -8.68
CA GLY A 16 13.79 -18.83 -10.10
C GLY A 16 12.42 -19.23 -10.65
N LYS A 17 11.35 -19.03 -9.87
CA LYS A 17 9.98 -19.16 -10.35
C LYS A 17 9.35 -17.78 -10.44
N PRO A 18 9.22 -17.18 -11.64
CA PRO A 18 8.58 -15.87 -11.78
C PRO A 18 7.08 -15.97 -11.40
N PRO A 19 6.45 -14.84 -11.05
CA PRO A 19 5.04 -14.81 -10.69
C PRO A 19 4.16 -15.25 -11.86
N SER A 20 3.01 -15.83 -11.52
CA SER A 20 1.96 -16.14 -12.49
C SER A 20 1.40 -14.86 -13.12
N ALA A 21 0.73 -14.99 -14.28
CA ALA A 21 0.10 -13.86 -14.95
C ALA A 21 -0.88 -13.11 -14.04
N MET A 22 -1.60 -13.82 -13.18
CA MET A 22 -2.59 -13.22 -12.26
C MET A 22 -1.92 -12.41 -11.14
N GLU A 23 -0.84 -12.91 -10.57
CA GLU A 23 -0.04 -12.18 -9.55
C GLU A 23 0.64 -10.93 -10.15
N ALA A 24 1.11 -11.04 -11.40
CA ALA A 24 1.66 -9.92 -12.14
C ALA A 24 0.60 -8.84 -12.39
N VAL A 25 -0.62 -9.22 -12.77
CA VAL A 25 -1.75 -8.28 -12.96
C VAL A 25 -2.04 -7.53 -11.67
N ALA A 26 -2.12 -8.21 -10.52
CA ALA A 26 -2.38 -7.55 -9.24
C ALA A 26 -1.30 -6.49 -8.90
N THR A 27 -0.04 -6.79 -9.19
CA THR A 27 1.08 -5.85 -9.04
C THR A 27 0.95 -4.65 -10.00
N LEU A 28 0.54 -4.89 -11.24
CA LEU A 28 0.35 -3.86 -12.26
C LEU A 28 -0.83 -2.93 -11.95
N VAL A 29 -1.96 -3.47 -11.46
CA VAL A 29 -3.13 -2.67 -11.05
C VAL A 29 -2.74 -1.67 -9.96
N ASN A 30 -2.01 -2.13 -8.94
CA ASN A 30 -1.53 -1.23 -7.88
C ASN A 30 -0.46 -0.25 -8.38
N SER A 31 0.40 -0.68 -9.31
CA SER A 31 1.35 0.22 -9.95
C SER A 31 0.63 1.31 -10.74
N ALA A 32 -0.46 0.98 -11.44
CA ALA A 32 -1.29 1.91 -12.20
C ALA A 32 -2.04 2.90 -11.30
N ALA A 33 -2.27 2.57 -10.02
CA ALA A 33 -2.97 3.42 -9.06
C ALA A 33 -2.12 4.59 -8.52
N LEU A 34 -0.82 4.65 -8.81
CA LEU A 34 0.09 5.69 -8.31
C LEU A 34 0.44 6.73 -9.38
N ASN A 35 0.32 8.01 -9.00
CA ASN A 35 0.83 9.13 -9.80
C ASN A 35 2.36 9.14 -9.77
N ARG A 36 3.00 9.34 -10.92
CA ARG A 36 4.47 9.45 -11.06
C ARG A 36 4.82 10.72 -11.84
N PRO A 37 4.81 11.89 -11.17
CA PRO A 37 5.09 13.16 -11.84
C PRO A 37 6.49 13.23 -12.44
N GLU A 38 7.48 12.59 -11.80
CA GLU A 38 8.87 12.52 -12.32
C GLU A 38 8.97 11.81 -13.68
N ASP A 39 8.10 10.83 -13.93
CA ASP A 39 8.06 10.09 -15.20
C ASP A 39 6.97 10.65 -16.15
N GLY A 40 6.23 11.70 -15.74
CA GLY A 40 5.11 12.27 -16.50
C GLY A 40 3.88 11.36 -16.62
N ILE A 41 3.67 10.47 -15.65
CA ILE A 41 2.62 9.44 -15.69
C ILE A 41 1.53 9.75 -14.66
N SER A 42 0.30 9.97 -15.12
CA SER A 42 -0.90 10.02 -14.28
C SER A 42 -1.40 8.62 -13.96
N SER A 43 -1.94 8.43 -12.76
CA SER A 43 -2.54 7.17 -12.32
C SER A 43 -3.85 6.88 -13.05
N LEU A 44 -4.20 5.61 -13.17
CA LEU A 44 -5.47 5.20 -13.77
C LEU A 44 -6.68 5.80 -13.02
N PRO A 45 -6.74 5.77 -11.67
CA PRO A 45 -7.80 6.45 -10.92
C PRO A 45 -7.87 7.95 -11.19
N ALA A 46 -6.73 8.64 -11.29
CA ALA A 46 -6.68 10.07 -11.59
C ALA A 46 -7.25 10.36 -12.98
N ILE A 47 -6.82 9.62 -14.00
CA ILE A 47 -7.33 9.77 -15.37
C ILE A 47 -8.85 9.51 -15.40
N LEU A 48 -9.33 8.46 -14.71
CA LEU A 48 -10.76 8.15 -14.66
C LEU A 48 -11.57 9.23 -13.93
N ALA A 49 -11.06 9.78 -12.83
CA ALA A 49 -11.71 10.88 -12.12
C ALA A 49 -11.78 12.16 -12.97
N GLU A 50 -10.68 12.52 -13.63
CA GLU A 50 -10.61 13.68 -14.52
C GLU A 50 -11.62 13.58 -15.67
N THR A 51 -11.84 12.37 -16.22
CA THR A 51 -12.85 12.16 -17.28
C THR A 51 -14.28 12.42 -16.83
N LEU A 52 -14.51 12.40 -15.51
CA LEU A 52 -15.79 12.74 -14.87
C LEU A 52 -15.81 14.18 -14.33
N GLY A 53 -14.78 14.98 -14.64
CA GLY A 53 -14.64 16.36 -14.17
C GLY A 53 -14.38 16.46 -12.65
N ARG A 54 -13.81 15.42 -12.05
CA ARG A 54 -13.49 15.36 -10.62
C ARG A 54 -11.97 15.22 -10.43
N ASP A 55 -11.45 15.81 -9.37
CA ASP A 55 -10.10 15.49 -8.91
C ASP A 55 -10.13 14.25 -8.00
N ILE A 56 -9.12 13.38 -8.12
CA ILE A 56 -9.08 12.12 -7.38
C ILE A 56 -8.81 12.35 -5.88
N GLU A 57 -8.08 13.41 -5.51
CA GLU A 57 -7.81 13.71 -4.10
C GLU A 57 -9.08 14.14 -3.38
N ASP A 58 -9.93 14.95 -4.04
CA ASP A 58 -11.26 15.31 -3.53
C ASP A 58 -12.14 14.07 -3.31
N VAL A 59 -12.09 13.09 -4.22
CA VAL A 59 -12.86 11.84 -4.09
C VAL A 59 -12.36 11.00 -2.91
N TYR A 60 -11.03 10.91 -2.70
CA TYR A 60 -10.48 10.24 -1.53
C TYR A 60 -10.90 10.93 -0.22
N MET A 61 -10.78 12.26 -0.15
CA MET A 61 -11.18 13.03 1.02
C MET A 61 -12.68 12.94 1.30
N GLY A 62 -13.52 12.96 0.27
CA GLY A 62 -14.97 12.78 0.40
C GLY A 62 -15.34 11.38 0.88
N SER A 63 -14.64 10.35 0.39
CA SER A 63 -14.83 8.97 0.85
C SER A 63 -14.40 8.79 2.30
N GLU A 64 -13.28 9.40 2.74
CA GLU A 64 -12.83 9.36 4.14
C GLU A 64 -13.85 10.02 5.09
N LYS A 65 -14.55 11.06 4.62
CA LYS A 65 -15.64 11.73 5.35
C LYS A 65 -16.97 10.97 5.32
N GLY A 66 -17.05 9.84 4.60
CA GLY A 66 -18.26 9.04 4.48
C GLY A 66 -19.34 9.63 3.56
N ILE A 67 -18.96 10.52 2.63
CA ILE A 67 -19.89 11.08 1.65
C ILE A 67 -20.27 9.97 0.66
N LEU A 68 -21.52 9.50 0.71
CA LEU A 68 -21.98 8.34 -0.07
C LEU A 68 -21.66 8.44 -1.57
N ARG A 69 -21.83 9.63 -2.16
CA ARG A 69 -21.54 9.88 -3.57
C ARG A 69 -20.06 9.63 -3.92
N ASP A 70 -19.14 10.03 -3.05
CA ASP A 70 -17.70 9.87 -3.28
C ASP A 70 -17.21 8.47 -2.93
N VAL A 71 -17.81 7.82 -1.92
CA VAL A 71 -17.58 6.39 -1.63
C VAL A 71 -17.97 5.52 -2.82
N GLU A 72 -19.16 5.77 -3.38
CA GLU A 72 -19.67 5.01 -4.52
C GLU A 72 -18.87 5.31 -5.80
N LEU A 73 -18.47 6.56 -6.01
CA LEU A 73 -17.60 6.92 -7.12
C LEU A 73 -16.21 6.27 -7.01
N LEU A 74 -15.61 6.27 -5.81
CA LEU A 74 -14.33 5.60 -5.58
C LEU A 74 -14.42 4.10 -5.83
N ARG A 75 -15.52 3.46 -5.43
CA ARG A 75 -15.81 2.05 -5.74
C ARG A 75 -15.82 1.83 -7.25
N GLN A 76 -16.59 2.61 -7.99
CA GLN A 76 -16.70 2.50 -9.45
C GLN A 76 -15.35 2.69 -10.15
N ILE A 77 -14.55 3.67 -9.72
CA ILE A 77 -13.19 3.90 -10.25
C ILE A 77 -12.28 2.70 -9.94
N THR A 78 -12.37 2.13 -8.74
CA THR A 78 -11.56 0.98 -8.31
C THR A 78 -11.92 -0.28 -9.11
N GLU A 79 -13.21 -0.52 -9.33
CA GLU A 79 -13.70 -1.64 -10.15
C GLU A 79 -13.28 -1.48 -11.61
N ALA A 80 -13.47 -0.29 -12.19
CA ALA A 80 -13.02 0.02 -13.55
C ALA A 80 -11.50 -0.12 -13.71
N SER A 81 -10.72 0.14 -12.65
CA SER A 81 -9.27 -0.03 -12.67
C SER A 81 -8.81 -1.50 -12.58
N ARG A 82 -9.70 -2.41 -12.14
CA ARG A 82 -9.43 -3.85 -11.96
C ARG A 82 -9.91 -4.70 -13.12
N GLU A 83 -10.97 -4.28 -13.81
CA GLU A 83 -11.41 -4.93 -15.04
C GLU A 83 -10.22 -5.09 -16.00
N PRO A 84 -10.11 -6.23 -16.71
CA PRO A 84 -8.95 -6.52 -17.54
C PRO A 84 -8.68 -5.31 -18.42
N LEU A 85 -7.51 -4.71 -18.21
CA LEU A 85 -6.98 -3.52 -18.87
C LEU A 85 -7.23 -3.46 -20.40
N LEU A 86 -7.48 -4.62 -21.02
CA LEU A 86 -7.93 -4.81 -22.40
C LEU A 86 -9.34 -4.27 -22.71
N HIS A 87 -10.33 -4.49 -21.84
CA HIS A 87 -11.71 -4.00 -22.03
C HIS A 87 -11.79 -2.48 -21.87
N LEU A 88 -11.04 -1.94 -20.89
CA LEU A 88 -10.93 -0.50 -20.67
C LEU A 88 -10.28 0.21 -21.87
N TRP A 89 -9.32 -0.43 -22.55
CA TRP A 89 -8.72 0.12 -23.78
C TRP A 89 -9.71 0.12 -24.95
N SER A 90 -10.58 -0.89 -25.07
CA SER A 90 -11.63 -0.92 -26.10
C SER A 90 -12.80 0.03 -25.83
N GLU A 91 -13.23 0.18 -24.57
CA GLU A 91 -14.33 1.08 -24.19
C GLU A 91 -13.91 2.55 -24.07
N ALA A 92 -12.69 2.84 -23.61
CA ALA A 92 -12.15 4.20 -23.63
C ALA A 92 -11.99 4.76 -25.06
N ARG A 93 -12.10 3.91 -26.09
CA ARG A 93 -12.01 4.27 -27.51
C ARG A 93 -13.33 4.86 -28.05
N THR A 94 -14.49 4.57 -27.45
CA THR A 94 -15.81 4.92 -28.01
C THR A 94 -16.37 6.26 -27.52
N ARG A 95 -15.91 6.78 -26.36
CA ARG A 95 -16.23 8.14 -25.89
C ARG A 95 -15.09 8.64 -24.99
N ARG A 96 -14.23 9.54 -25.47
CA ARG A 96 -13.42 10.46 -24.64
C ARG A 96 -12.51 11.37 -25.48
N ASP A 97 -12.16 12.50 -24.85
CA ASP A 97 -11.39 13.62 -25.40
C ASP A 97 -9.94 13.20 -25.78
N ARG A 98 -9.25 14.02 -26.58
CA ARG A 98 -7.93 13.67 -27.14
C ARG A 98 -6.82 13.58 -26.08
N ALA A 99 -6.93 14.37 -25.00
CA ALA A 99 -5.94 14.46 -23.92
C ALA A 99 -5.88 13.19 -23.05
N ASP A 100 -7.03 12.61 -22.71
CA ASP A 100 -7.12 11.38 -21.90
C ASP A 100 -6.48 10.19 -22.62
N ARG A 101 -6.64 10.15 -23.95
CA ARG A 101 -6.07 9.09 -24.79
C ARG A 101 -4.55 9.09 -24.74
N GLU A 102 -3.92 10.26 -24.66
CA GLU A 102 -2.47 10.37 -24.57
C GLU A 102 -1.95 9.94 -23.20
N LYS A 103 -2.60 10.39 -22.11
CA LYS A 103 -2.28 9.95 -20.73
C LYS A 103 -2.39 8.43 -20.59
N LEU A 104 -3.46 7.83 -21.11
CA LEU A 104 -3.64 6.37 -21.12
C LEU A 104 -2.56 5.67 -21.94
N ARG A 105 -2.19 6.20 -23.12
CA ARG A 105 -1.13 5.61 -23.96
C ARG A 105 0.21 5.56 -23.22
N VAL A 106 0.59 6.65 -22.55
CA VAL A 106 1.82 6.73 -21.75
C VAL A 106 1.79 5.72 -20.61
N LEU A 107 0.69 5.68 -19.85
CA LEU A 107 0.51 4.74 -18.74
C LEU A 107 0.58 3.27 -19.22
N PHE A 108 -0.12 2.91 -20.29
CA PHE A 108 -0.12 1.54 -20.80
C PHE A 108 1.23 1.11 -21.35
N LYS A 109 1.99 2.01 -21.98
CA LYS A 109 3.36 1.75 -22.39
C LYS A 109 4.24 1.40 -21.18
N PHE A 110 4.14 2.20 -20.11
CA PHE A 110 4.84 1.95 -18.86
C PHE A 110 4.45 0.62 -18.22
N LEU A 111 3.15 0.31 -18.12
CA LEU A 111 2.68 -0.97 -17.58
C LEU A 111 3.16 -2.17 -18.40
N GLY A 112 3.23 -2.04 -19.73
CA GLY A 112 3.80 -3.06 -20.60
C GLY A 112 5.30 -3.31 -20.36
N GLU A 113 6.07 -2.25 -20.05
CA GLU A 113 7.46 -2.40 -19.63
C GLU A 113 7.59 -3.05 -18.25
N CYS A 114 6.74 -2.65 -17.30
CA CYS A 114 6.69 -3.25 -15.97
C CYS A 114 6.36 -4.75 -16.06
N LEU A 115 5.37 -5.15 -16.86
CA LEU A 115 4.99 -6.55 -17.07
C LEU A 115 6.18 -7.39 -17.55
N LYS A 116 6.95 -6.89 -18.53
CA LYS A 116 8.16 -7.56 -19.03
C LYS A 116 9.20 -7.76 -17.92
N ARG A 117 9.34 -6.80 -17.00
CA ARG A 117 10.31 -6.87 -15.89
C ARG A 117 9.83 -7.78 -14.76
N VAL A 118 8.53 -7.80 -14.48
CA VAL A 118 7.90 -8.68 -13.47
C VAL A 118 8.06 -10.15 -13.85
N GLY A 119 7.83 -10.49 -15.13
CA GLY A 119 7.94 -11.87 -15.62
C GLY A 119 9.37 -12.34 -15.94
N ALA A 120 10.39 -11.53 -15.67
CA ALA A 120 11.77 -11.88 -16.01
C ALA A 120 12.38 -12.84 -14.99
N ASP A 121 12.82 -14.01 -15.45
CA ASP A 121 13.48 -15.02 -14.61
C ASP A 121 15.01 -14.86 -14.63
N ASN A 122 15.52 -14.03 -13.72
CA ASN A 122 16.95 -13.72 -13.62
C ASN A 122 17.61 -14.26 -12.34
N GLU A 123 16.84 -14.79 -11.38
CA GLU A 123 17.34 -15.05 -10.03
C GLU A 123 18.38 -16.17 -10.00
N LEU A 124 18.05 -17.34 -10.55
CA LEU A 124 18.99 -18.47 -10.63
C LEU A 124 20.18 -18.18 -11.53
N ARG A 125 19.94 -17.45 -12.63
CA ARG A 125 21.01 -17.02 -13.54
C ARG A 125 22.03 -16.13 -12.83
N SER A 126 21.56 -15.20 -12.01
CA SER A 126 22.42 -14.26 -11.29
C SER A 126 23.15 -14.94 -10.15
N LEU A 127 22.52 -15.91 -9.47
CA LEU A 127 23.19 -16.77 -8.50
C LEU A 127 24.35 -17.55 -9.16
N LYS A 128 24.10 -18.17 -10.32
CA LYS A 128 25.16 -18.87 -11.08
C LYS A 128 26.33 -17.93 -11.43
N GLN A 129 26.03 -16.73 -11.92
CA GLN A 129 27.07 -15.74 -12.23
C GLN A 129 27.90 -15.37 -11.00
N ALA A 130 27.26 -15.21 -9.84
CA ALA A 130 27.96 -14.89 -8.60
C ALA A 130 28.92 -16.01 -8.18
N LEU A 131 28.47 -17.27 -8.29
CA LEU A 131 29.30 -18.45 -8.00
C LEU A 131 30.47 -18.62 -8.97
N GLU A 132 30.32 -18.15 -10.21
CA GLU A 132 31.39 -18.09 -11.21
C GLU A 132 32.37 -16.92 -10.97
N GLY A 133 32.20 -16.15 -9.89
CA GLY A 133 33.01 -14.97 -9.59
C GLY A 133 32.77 -13.79 -10.53
N LYS A 134 31.63 -13.77 -11.24
CA LYS A 134 31.28 -12.67 -12.16
C LYS A 134 30.59 -11.53 -11.43
N TYR A 135 30.72 -10.34 -11.99
CA TYR A 135 30.06 -9.14 -11.49
C TYR A 135 28.54 -9.20 -11.67
N ILE A 136 27.80 -9.00 -10.58
CA ILE A 136 26.33 -8.89 -10.59
C ILE A 136 25.92 -7.43 -10.63
N LYS A 137 25.08 -7.07 -11.61
CA LYS A 137 24.62 -5.70 -11.80
C LYS A 137 23.88 -5.19 -10.56
N PRO A 138 24.26 -4.03 -10.00
CA PRO A 138 23.55 -3.45 -8.87
C PRO A 138 22.20 -2.88 -9.29
N GLY A 139 21.26 -2.85 -8.37
CA GLY A 139 19.95 -2.23 -8.57
C GLY A 139 19.34 -1.73 -7.26
N PRO A 140 18.43 -0.74 -7.31
CA PRO A 140 17.75 -0.29 -6.11
C PRO A 140 16.92 -1.45 -5.53
N GLY A 141 16.93 -1.61 -4.21
CA GLY A 141 15.99 -2.49 -3.51
C GLY A 141 14.65 -1.81 -3.21
N ARG A 142 13.79 -2.50 -2.43
CA ARG A 142 12.49 -2.07 -1.88
C ARG A 142 11.27 -2.35 -2.78
N ASP A 143 10.19 -1.63 -2.53
CA ASP A 143 8.84 -1.81 -3.04
C ASP A 143 8.75 -1.65 -4.57
N SER A 144 8.33 -2.71 -5.25
CA SER A 144 8.22 -2.78 -6.72
C SER A 144 7.04 -1.98 -7.28
N ILE A 145 6.04 -1.65 -6.46
CA ILE A 145 4.84 -0.91 -6.85
C ILE A 145 5.16 0.59 -6.88
N ARG A 146 5.78 1.10 -5.82
CA ARG A 146 6.22 2.50 -5.71
C ARG A 146 7.41 2.79 -6.62
N ASN A 147 8.37 1.87 -6.74
CA ASN A 147 9.52 2.02 -7.63
C ASN A 147 9.74 0.81 -8.55
N PRO A 148 9.13 0.79 -9.76
CA PRO A 148 9.30 -0.30 -10.71
C PRO A 148 10.71 -0.47 -11.29
N LYS A 149 11.65 0.45 -10.98
CA LYS A 149 13.07 0.32 -11.36
C LYS A 149 13.79 -0.79 -10.55
N VAL A 150 13.20 -1.24 -9.45
CA VAL A 150 13.66 -2.41 -8.68
C VAL A 150 13.67 -3.65 -9.58
N LEU A 151 12.62 -3.83 -10.38
CA LEU A 151 12.51 -4.94 -11.33
C LEU A 151 13.41 -4.74 -12.56
N PRO A 152 13.87 -5.81 -13.24
CA PRO A 152 13.70 -7.22 -12.86
C PRO A 152 14.55 -7.61 -11.64
N THR A 153 14.21 -8.72 -10.99
CA THR A 153 14.97 -9.31 -9.86
C THR A 153 16.29 -9.93 -10.35
N GLY A 154 17.09 -10.49 -9.43
CA GLY A 154 18.42 -11.03 -9.73
C GLY A 154 19.53 -9.97 -9.76
N LYS A 155 19.30 -8.77 -9.21
CA LYS A 155 20.33 -7.72 -9.09
C LYS A 155 20.97 -7.73 -7.70
N ASN A 156 22.17 -7.19 -7.58
CA ASN A 156 22.78 -6.91 -6.29
C ASN A 156 22.10 -5.66 -5.68
N ILE A 157 21.17 -5.87 -4.75
CA ILE A 157 20.36 -4.79 -4.20
C ILE A 157 21.18 -3.86 -3.32
N HIS A 158 20.98 -2.56 -3.48
CA HIS A 158 21.55 -1.55 -2.58
C HIS A 158 20.45 -0.66 -2.00
N ALA A 159 20.75 -0.10 -0.83
CA ALA A 159 19.99 0.98 -0.26
C ALA A 159 20.25 2.29 -1.03
N LEU A 160 19.44 3.30 -0.74
CA LEU A 160 19.66 4.66 -1.23
C LEU A 160 20.72 5.39 -0.39
N ASP A 161 21.26 6.47 -0.93
CA ASP A 161 22.16 7.38 -0.21
C ASP A 161 21.43 8.01 1.01
N PRO A 162 21.93 7.85 2.25
CA PRO A 162 21.33 8.45 3.44
C PRO A 162 21.20 9.98 3.39
N GLN A 163 22.05 10.68 2.62
CA GLN A 163 21.98 12.13 2.49
C GLN A 163 20.93 12.60 1.47
N ALA A 164 20.42 11.71 0.62
CA ALA A 164 19.39 12.01 -0.36
C ALA A 164 17.97 12.03 0.22
N ILE A 165 17.81 11.70 1.50
CA ILE A 165 16.52 11.70 2.22
C ILE A 165 16.48 12.80 3.30
N PRO A 166 15.31 13.42 3.53
CA PRO A 166 14.04 13.25 2.84
C PRO A 166 13.97 14.03 1.51
N THR A 167 13.26 13.48 0.52
CA THR A 167 12.95 14.22 -0.72
C THR A 167 11.83 15.22 -0.50
N THR A 168 11.68 16.19 -1.42
CA THR A 168 10.58 17.16 -1.39
C THR A 168 9.20 16.49 -1.42
N ALA A 169 9.02 15.46 -2.26
CA ALA A 169 7.81 14.66 -2.31
C ALA A 169 7.54 13.90 -1.00
N ALA A 170 8.60 13.43 -0.32
CA ALA A 170 8.47 12.78 0.98
C ALA A 170 8.05 13.78 2.07
N LEU A 171 8.58 15.01 2.06
CA LEU A 171 8.17 16.06 2.99
C LEU A 171 6.71 16.48 2.79
N GLN A 172 6.26 16.64 1.55
CA GLN A 172 4.86 16.93 1.22
C GLN A 172 3.92 15.81 1.70
N SER A 173 4.28 14.55 1.42
CA SER A 173 3.53 13.39 1.90
C SER A 173 3.50 13.31 3.43
N ALA A 174 4.62 13.59 4.09
CA ALA A 174 4.73 13.59 5.54
C ALA A 174 3.82 14.64 6.18
N LYS A 175 3.73 15.84 5.59
CA LYS A 175 2.84 16.90 6.08
C LYS A 175 1.38 16.44 6.10
N VAL A 176 0.89 15.82 5.01
CA VAL A 176 -0.48 15.29 4.93
C VAL A 176 -0.74 14.25 6.02
N VAL A 177 0.21 13.33 6.25
CA VAL A 177 0.07 12.29 7.28
C VAL A 177 0.06 12.90 8.69
N VAL A 178 0.92 13.88 8.97
CA VAL A 178 0.98 14.56 10.26
C VAL A 178 -0.29 15.37 10.51
N ASP A 179 -0.77 16.12 9.51
CA ASP A 179 -2.00 16.92 9.63
C ASP A 179 -3.21 16.01 9.92
N ARG A 180 -3.33 14.88 9.22
CA ARG A 180 -4.36 13.86 9.47
C ARG A 180 -4.25 13.23 10.87
N LEU A 181 -3.02 12.99 11.34
CA LEU A 181 -2.78 12.48 12.69
C LEU A 181 -3.27 13.49 13.75
N LEU A 182 -2.93 14.76 13.59
CA LEU A 182 -3.34 15.84 14.49
C LEU A 182 -4.85 16.05 14.46
N GLU A 183 -5.47 16.05 13.29
CA GLU A 183 -6.93 16.15 13.13
C GLU A 183 -7.63 14.98 13.83
N ARG A 184 -7.17 13.75 13.60
CA ARG A 184 -7.70 12.56 14.28
C ARG A 184 -7.52 12.64 15.79
N GLN A 185 -6.39 13.17 16.26
CA GLN A 185 -6.13 13.33 17.69
C GLN A 185 -7.03 14.40 18.32
N ARG A 186 -7.35 15.48 17.60
CA ARG A 186 -8.31 16.50 18.05
C ARG A 186 -9.75 16.00 18.11
N LEU A 187 -10.15 15.17 17.13
CA LEU A 187 -11.48 14.55 17.07
C LEU A 187 -11.68 13.47 18.13
N LYS A 188 -10.59 12.81 18.55
CA LYS A 188 -10.61 12.07 19.81
C LYS A 188 -10.73 13.09 20.93
N THR A 189 -11.95 13.38 21.33
CA THR A 189 -12.23 14.03 22.60
C THR A 189 -11.44 13.24 23.65
N GLU A 190 -10.39 13.84 24.20
CA GLU A 190 -9.85 13.37 25.47
C GLU A 190 -11.01 13.51 26.44
N GLU A 191 -11.75 12.43 26.69
CA GLU A 191 -12.47 12.32 27.94
C GLU A 191 -11.38 12.43 29.00
N VAL A 192 -11.23 13.64 29.55
CA VAL A 192 -10.37 13.89 30.70
C VAL A 192 -11.01 13.12 31.85
N ARG A 193 -10.59 11.87 31.97
CA ARG A 193 -11.00 10.97 33.04
C ARG A 193 -10.09 11.21 34.22
N THR A 194 -10.67 11.20 35.40
CA THR A 194 -9.88 11.13 36.63
C THR A 194 -9.03 9.86 36.63
N LEU A 195 -7.96 9.84 37.44
CA LEU A 195 -7.15 8.64 37.63
C LEU A 195 -8.01 7.43 38.06
N SER A 196 -9.00 7.67 38.92
CA SER A 196 -9.93 6.64 39.39
C SER A 196 -10.76 6.03 38.25
N GLU A 197 -11.31 6.87 37.37
CA GLU A 197 -12.07 6.40 36.21
C GLU A 197 -11.19 5.64 35.22
N THR A 198 -9.94 6.09 35.03
CA THR A 198 -8.98 5.43 34.14
C THR A 198 -8.57 4.05 34.67
N VAL A 199 -8.23 3.94 35.95
CA VAL A 199 -7.91 2.66 36.61
C VAL A 199 -9.12 1.73 36.57
N ARG A 200 -10.33 2.24 36.84
CA ARG A 200 -11.56 1.45 36.79
C ARG A 200 -11.86 0.92 35.38
N LEU A 201 -11.64 1.74 34.36
CA LEU A 201 -11.82 1.35 32.96
C LEU A 201 -10.79 0.31 32.55
N ASP A 202 -9.51 0.50 32.87
CA ASP A 202 -8.45 -0.45 32.54
C ASP A 202 -8.68 -1.80 33.24
N ALA A 203 -8.99 -1.78 34.53
CA ALA A 203 -9.33 -2.99 35.29
C ALA A 203 -10.50 -3.75 34.65
N ARG A 204 -11.57 -3.05 34.24
CA ARG A 204 -12.74 -3.67 33.57
C ARG A 204 -12.48 -4.15 32.16
N THR A 205 -11.51 -3.57 31.47
CA THR A 205 -11.21 -3.91 30.06
C THR A 205 -10.16 -5.02 29.97
N LYS A 206 -9.30 -5.14 30.99
CA LYS A 206 -8.16 -6.05 31.05
C LYS A 206 -8.29 -7.03 32.21
N LEU A 207 -7.71 -6.70 33.38
CA LEU A 207 -7.51 -7.62 34.50
C LEU A 207 -8.79 -8.36 34.93
N LEU A 208 -9.93 -7.67 34.93
CA LEU A 208 -11.23 -8.20 35.35
C LEU A 208 -12.14 -8.57 34.16
N ASN A 209 -11.64 -8.53 32.92
CA ASN A 209 -12.40 -8.89 31.73
C ASN A 209 -12.20 -10.36 31.39
N PRO A 210 -13.23 -11.23 31.50
CA PRO A 210 -13.13 -12.65 31.17
C PRO A 210 -12.61 -12.89 29.76
N LYS A 211 -13.11 -12.11 28.79
CA LYS A 211 -12.68 -12.23 27.40
C LYS A 211 -11.19 -11.94 27.20
N TRP A 212 -10.59 -11.13 28.08
CA TRP A 212 -9.19 -10.78 27.98
C TRP A 212 -8.30 -11.84 28.64
N TYR A 213 -8.52 -12.19 29.91
CA TYR A 213 -7.65 -13.16 30.58
C TYR A 213 -7.87 -14.58 30.04
N GLU A 214 -9.11 -14.99 29.74
CA GLU A 214 -9.37 -16.29 29.08
C GLU A 214 -8.82 -16.34 27.66
N GLY A 215 -8.73 -15.19 26.97
CA GLY A 215 -8.13 -15.08 25.64
C GLY A 215 -6.60 -15.19 25.66
N ILE A 216 -5.96 -14.79 26.76
CA ILE A 216 -4.49 -14.79 26.91
C ILE A 216 -3.97 -16.06 27.58
N LEU A 217 -4.75 -16.70 28.46
CA LEU A 217 -4.39 -17.97 29.12
C LEU A 217 -3.89 -19.08 28.17
N PRO A 218 -4.45 -19.26 26.95
CA PRO A 218 -3.94 -20.22 25.97
C PRO A 218 -2.51 -19.96 25.50
N SER A 219 -1.97 -18.74 25.73
CA SER A 219 -0.60 -18.36 25.40
C SER A 219 0.44 -18.93 26.40
N GLY A 220 0.00 -19.71 27.40
CA GLY A 220 0.88 -20.40 28.33
C GLY A 220 1.65 -19.45 29.24
N TYR A 221 2.97 -19.67 29.37
CA TYR A 221 3.85 -18.91 30.27
C TYR A 221 3.78 -17.39 30.05
N GLU A 222 3.85 -16.94 28.80
CA GLU A 222 3.80 -15.51 28.47
C GLU A 222 2.42 -14.90 28.80
N GLY A 223 1.35 -15.69 28.70
CA GLY A 223 0.02 -15.23 29.06
C GLY A 223 -0.12 -15.00 30.57
N VAL A 224 0.37 -15.94 31.39
CA VAL A 224 0.38 -15.79 32.85
C VAL A 224 1.28 -14.63 33.29
N ARG A 225 2.45 -14.47 32.64
CA ARG A 225 3.37 -13.36 32.89
C ARG A 225 2.75 -11.99 32.59
N GLU A 226 1.97 -11.87 31.52
CA GLU A 226 1.30 -10.63 31.18
C GLU A 226 0.17 -10.28 32.16
N ILE A 227 -0.53 -11.29 32.70
CA ILE A 227 -1.52 -11.11 33.76
C ILE A 227 -0.85 -10.64 35.06
N GLU A 228 0.24 -11.29 35.48
CA GLU A 228 1.02 -10.91 36.67
C GLU A 228 1.54 -9.48 36.56
N LYS A 229 2.20 -9.15 35.45
CA LYS A 229 2.72 -7.81 35.19
C LYS A 229 1.62 -6.75 35.24
N ARG A 230 0.42 -7.06 34.75
CA ARG A 230 -0.72 -6.13 34.78
C ARG A 230 -1.22 -5.91 36.21
N LEU A 231 -1.28 -6.96 37.03
CA LEU A 231 -1.63 -6.86 38.44
C LEU A 231 -0.60 -5.98 39.17
N THR A 232 0.69 -6.24 38.98
CA THR A 232 1.79 -5.46 39.57
C THR A 232 1.70 -3.98 39.18
N ASN A 233 1.49 -3.68 37.90
CA ASN A 233 1.31 -2.29 37.42
C ASN A 233 0.07 -1.58 37.98
N THR A 234 -0.96 -2.34 38.41
CA THR A 234 -2.21 -1.78 38.95
C THR A 234 -2.08 -1.47 40.44
N VAL A 235 -1.32 -2.28 41.18
CA VAL A 235 -1.09 -2.12 42.62
C VAL A 235 0.02 -1.10 42.90
N GLY A 236 0.96 -0.93 41.97
CA GLY A 236 2.11 -0.02 42.08
C GLY A 236 3.35 -0.71 42.61
#